data_AF-A0A0U2XID2-F1
#
_entry.id   AF-A0A0U2XID2-F1
#
_cell.length_a   1.000
_cell.length_b   1.000
_cell.length_c   1.000
_cell.angle_alpha   90.00
_cell.angle_beta   90.00
_cell.angle_gamma   90.00
#
_symmetry.space_group_name_H-M   'P 1'
#
loop_
_entity.id
_entity.type
_entity.pdbx_description
1 polymer ?
#
loop_
_entity_poly.entity_id
_entity_poly.type
_entity_poly.pdbx_seq_one_letter_code
_entity_poly.pdbx_strand_id
1 'polypeptide(L)' 'MILPVTIERVINEFKGIDEFYKVSGPACYLVVAHFNQPRLKVFIEKISKWARCSVDSVLGSRKKI' A
#
# COMPACT_ATOMS: atom_id res chain seq x y z
N MET A 1 18.01 20.63 4.75
CA MET A 1 18.12 19.55 3.73
C MET A 1 16.77 18.83 3.69
N ILE A 2 15.91 19.14 2.72
CA ILE A 2 14.57 18.52 2.61
C ILE A 2 14.75 17.26 1.75
N LEU A 3 14.71 16.08 2.37
CA LEU A 3 14.66 14.82 1.62
C LEU A 3 13.35 14.79 0.81
N PRO A 4 13.40 14.46 -0.50
CA PRO A 4 12.18 14.35 -1.30
C PRO A 4 11.24 13.32 -0.68
N VAL A 5 9.96 13.67 -0.55
CA VAL A 5 8.94 12.73 -0.06
C VAL A 5 8.73 11.66 -1.13
N THR A 6 9.19 10.44 -0.84
CA THR A 6 9.01 9.29 -1.74
C THR A 6 7.79 8.46 -1.34
N ILE A 7 7.26 7.69 -2.29
CA ILE A 7 6.11 6.83 -2.06
C ILE A 7 6.42 5.76 -1.00
N GLU A 8 7.66 5.25 -0.94
CA GLU A 8 8.06 4.28 0.09
C GLU A 8 7.94 4.87 1.49
N ARG A 9 8.34 6.13 1.68
CA ARG A 9 8.20 6.79 2.98
C ARG A 9 6.73 6.95 3.36
N VAL A 10 5.89 7.39 2.41
CA VAL A 10 4.45 7.55 2.64
C VAL A 10 3.79 6.23 3.03
N ILE A 11 4.14 5.13 2.36
CA ILE A 11 3.58 3.80 2.66
C ILE A 11 4.05 3.32 4.05
N ASN A 12 5.33 3.46 4.37
CA ASN A 12 5.89 3.03 5.66
C ASN A 12 5.36 3.84 6.87
N GLU A 13 4.85 5.06 6.67
CA GLU A 13 4.22 5.85 7.73
C GLU A 13 2.82 5.33 8.13
N PHE A 14 2.19 4.45 7.34
CA PHE A 14 0.88 3.89 7.66
C PHE A 14 0.98 2.68 8.59
N LYS A 15 0.28 2.75 9.73
CA LYS A 15 0.04 1.59 10.59
C LYS A 15 -1.01 0.68 9.92
N GLY A 16 -0.64 -0.57 9.66
CA GLY A 16 -1.51 -1.58 9.04
C GLY A 16 -0.99 -2.16 7.73
N ILE A 17 0.22 -1.78 7.30
CA ILE A 17 0.94 -2.48 6.23
C ILE A 17 1.58 -3.74 6.82
N ASP A 18 1.22 -4.90 6.28
CA ASP A 18 1.79 -6.20 6.68
C ASP A 18 3.01 -6.54 5.84
N GLU A 19 2.93 -6.30 4.53
CA GLU A 19 4.00 -6.60 3.59
C GLU A 19 4.12 -5.48 2.54
N PHE A 20 5.35 -5.12 2.18
CA PHE A 20 5.64 -4.12 1.14
C PHE A 20 6.82 -4.58 0.28
N TYR A 21 6.57 -4.76 -1.01
CA TYR A 21 7.55 -5.28 -1.95
C TYR A 21 7.72 -4.34 -3.14
N LYS A 22 8.96 -4.19 -3.60
CA LYS A 22 9.25 -3.73 -4.96
C LYS A 22 9.20 -4.94 -5.88
N VAL A 23 8.41 -4.85 -6.94
CA VAL A 23 8.20 -5.98 -7.85
C VAL A 23 8.69 -5.62 -9.25
N SER A 24 9.10 -6.65 -10.01
CA SER A 24 9.41 -6.52 -11.43
C SER A 24 8.17 -6.99 -12.20
N GLY A 25 7.43 -6.08 -12.82
CA GLY A 25 6.17 -6.39 -13.48
C GLY A 25 5.36 -5.15 -13.88
N PRO A 26 4.04 -5.29 -14.08
CA PRO A 26 3.18 -4.18 -14.51
C PRO A 26 2.93 -3.11 -13.43
N ALA A 27 3.32 -3.39 -12.19
CA ALA A 27 3.28 -2.44 -11.07
C ALA A 27 4.69 -2.22 -10.52
N CYS A 28 4.94 -1.06 -9.92
CA CYS A 28 6.23 -0.75 -9.28
C CYS A 28 6.33 -1.37 -7.87
N TYR A 29 5.20 -1.49 -7.18
CA TYR A 29 5.14 -1.97 -5.80
C TYR A 29 3.91 -2.84 -5.57
N LEU A 30 4.03 -3.77 -4.62
CA LEU A 30 2.94 -4.56 -4.06
C LEU A 30 2.85 -4.26 -2.56
N VAL A 31 1.65 -3.97 -2.08
CA VAL A 31 1.36 -3.67 -0.68
C VAL A 31 0.29 -4.64 -0.19
N VAL A 32 0.59 -5.39 0.87
CA VAL A 32 -0.37 -6.23 1.58
C VAL A 32 -0.67 -5.54 2.90
N ALA A 33 -1.94 -5.33 3.18
CA ALA A 33 -2.38 -4.56 4.33
C ALA A 33 -3.81 -4.93 4.73
N HIS A 34 -4.09 -4.84 6.03
CA HIS A 34 -5.45 -4.96 6.55
C HIS A 34 -6.05 -3.57 6.78
N PHE A 35 -7.14 -3.29 6.07
CA PHE A 35 -7.89 -2.06 6.22
C PHE A 35 -9.35 -2.32 6.51
N ASN A 36 -9.94 -1.47 7.35
CA ASN A 36 -11.38 -1.22 7.27
C ASN A 36 -11.66 -0.26 6.11
N GLN A 37 -12.90 -0.28 5.62
CA GLN A 37 -13.29 0.46 4.41
C GLN A 37 -12.97 1.98 4.47
N PRO A 38 -13.21 2.69 5.59
CA PRO A 38 -12.85 4.10 5.69
C PRO A 38 -11.34 4.36 5.61
N ARG A 39 -10.51 3.53 6.26
CA ARG A 39 -9.05 3.68 6.23
C ARG A 39 -8.45 3.33 4.87
N LEU A 40 -9.02 2.34 4.17
CA LEU A 40 -8.60 2.00 2.82
C LEU A 40 -8.76 3.21 1.88
N LYS A 41 -9.90 3.88 1.93
CA LYS A 41 -10.15 5.08 1.13
C LYS A 41 -9.12 6.17 1.41
N VAL A 42 -8.87 6.48 2.69
CA VAL A 42 -7.86 7.49 3.09
C VAL A 42 -6.46 7.09 2.62
N PHE A 43 -6.12 5.80 2.69
CA PHE A 43 -4.84 5.31 2.20
C PHE A 43 -4.68 5.52 0.69
N ILE A 44 -5.68 5.10 -0.10
CA ILE A 44 -5.70 5.28 -1.57
C ILE A 44 -5.60 6.76 -1.94
N GLU A 45 -6.39 7.63 -1.29
CA GLU A 45 -6.36 9.08 -1.53
C GLU A 45 -5.01 9.71 -1.19
N LYS A 46 -4.28 9.17 -0.20
CA LYS A 46 -2.95 9.64 0.14
C LYS A 46 -1.95 9.19 -0.94
N ILE A 47 -1.88 7.90 -1.26
CA ILE A 47 -0.88 7.39 -2.22
C ILE A 47 -1.13 7.82 -3.68
N SER A 48 -2.38 8.16 -4.04
CA SER A 48 -2.75 8.54 -5.40
C SER A 48 -2.02 9.77 -5.94
N LYS A 49 -1.46 10.60 -5.04
CA LYS A 49 -0.60 11.74 -5.39
C LYS A 49 0.75 11.33 -5.98
N TRP A 50 1.18 10.09 -5.75
CA TRP A 50 2.48 9.56 -6.17
C TRP A 50 2.37 8.41 -7.16
N ALA A 51 1.33 7.58 -7.08
CA ALA A 51 1.16 6.44 -7.97
C ALA A 51 -0.31 6.09 -8.20
N ARG A 52 -0.58 5.45 -9.34
CA ARG A 52 -1.84 4.76 -9.59
C ARG A 52 -1.78 3.38 -8.94
N CYS A 53 -2.84 3.00 -8.23
CA CYS A 53 -2.96 1.68 -7.60
C CYS A 53 -4.16 0.91 -8.16
N SER A 54 -4.02 -0.41 -8.21
CA SER A 54 -5.14 -1.36 -8.30
C SER A 54 -5.32 -2.01 -6.94
N VAL A 55 -6.57 -2.27 -6.54
CA VAL A 55 -6.89 -2.82 -5.22
C VAL A 55 -7.61 -4.14 -5.40
N ASP A 56 -6.96 -5.22 -5.00
CA ASP A 56 -7.56 -6.56 -4.94
C ASP A 56 -7.97 -6.85 -3.49
N SER A 57 -9.28 -7.03 -3.26
CA SER A 57 -9.81 -7.35 -1.93
C SER A 57 -9.94 -8.86 -1.77
N VAL A 58 -9.30 -9.42 -0.74
CA VAL A 58 -9.41 -10.84 -0.41
C VAL A 58 -10.38 -11.00 0.76
N LEU A 59 -11.47 -11.73 0.54
CA LEU A 59 -12.41 -12.13 1.60
C LEU A 59 -11.95 -13.48 2.17
N GLY A 60 -11.35 -13.45 3.37
CA GLY A 60 -10.88 -14.65 4.08
C GLY A 60 -9.36 -14.62 4.34
N SER A 61 -8.94 -15.07 5.52
CA SER A 61 -7.52 -15.16 5.85
C SER A 61 -6.86 -16.25 5.01
N ARG A 62 -5.89 -15.87 4.18
CA ARG A 62 -4.91 -16.85 3.69
C ARG A 62 -4.05 -17.24 4.89
N LYS A 63 -4.44 -18.30 5.62
CA LYS A 63 -3.49 -19.01 6.48
C LYS A 63 -2.32 -19.40 5.57
N LYS A 64 -1.10 -18.92 5.87
CA LYS A 64 0.12 -19.56 5.38
C LYS A 64 0.03 -21.02 5.84
N ILE A 65 -0.22 -21.93 4.89
CA ILE A 65 -0.12 -23.38 5.09
C ILE A 65 1.37 -23.70 5.16
#